data_AF-A0A6B3I7J2-F1
#
_entry.id   AF-A0A6B3I7J2-F1
#
_cell.length_a   1.000
_cell.length_b   1.000
_cell.length_c   1.000
_cell.angle_alpha   90.00
_cell.angle_beta   90.00
_cell.angle_gamma   90.00
#
_symmetry.space_group_name_H-M   'P 1'
#
loop_
_entity.id
_entity.type
_entity.pdbx_description
1 polymer ?
#
loop_
_entity_poly.entity_id
_entity_poly.type
_entity_poly.pdbx_seq_one_letter_code
_entity_poly.pdbx_strand_id
1 'polypeptide(L)'
;TFAGDLLARLGVRNVYADHAERYPRIPLAELNGSGAELVVLPDEPYRFTADDGPEAFPGLPAALVDGRLLTWYGPSLLQAAQELPSALR
;
A
#
# COMPACT_ATOMS: atom_id res chain seq x y z
N THR A 1 -4.83 3.76 10.09
CA THR A 1 -5.13 2.31 10.17
C THR A 1 -3.86 1.57 10.60
N PHE A 2 -3.92 0.27 10.93
CA PHE A 2 -2.70 -0.50 11.26
C PHE A 2 -1.66 -0.46 10.11
N ALA A 3 -2.09 -0.77 8.88
CA ALA A 3 -1.22 -0.70 7.70
C ALA A 3 -0.62 0.70 7.50
N GLY A 4 -1.40 1.77 7.73
CA GLY A 4 -0.90 3.13 7.67
C GLY A 4 0.18 3.44 8.71
N ASP A 5 0.03 2.96 9.96
CA ASP A 5 1.04 3.13 11.01
C ASP A 5 2.31 2.30 10.71
N LEU A 6 2.14 1.07 10.23
CA LEU A 6 3.26 0.23 9.80
C LEU A 6 4.07 0.90 8.68
N LEU A 7 3.40 1.39 7.63
CA LEU A 7 4.05 2.13 6.55
C LEU A 7 4.78 3.37 7.06
N ALA A 8 4.16 4.14 7.96
CA ALA A 8 4.80 5.33 8.55
C ALA A 8 6.09 4.98 9.32
N ARG A 9 6.11 3.86 10.05
CA ARG A 9 7.33 3.36 10.73
C ARG A 9 8.41 2.91 9.77
N LEU A 10 8.04 2.51 8.57
CA LEU A 10 8.97 2.18 7.47
C LEU A 10 9.37 3.40 6.64
N GLY A 11 8.93 4.61 7.02
CA GLY A 11 9.23 5.86 6.33
C GLY A 11 8.33 6.15 5.12
N VAL A 12 7.26 5.38 4.92
CA VAL A 12 6.30 5.57 3.82
C VAL A 12 5.09 6.34 4.32
N ARG A 13 4.85 7.52 3.73
CA ARG A 13 3.67 8.35 4.03
C ARG A 13 2.50 7.94 3.14
N ASN A 14 1.39 7.52 3.75
CA ASN A 14 0.13 7.38 3.02
C ASN A 14 -0.44 8.76 2.69
N VAL A 15 -0.70 9.03 1.41
CA VAL A 15 -1.23 10.34 0.94
C VAL A 15 -2.58 10.70 1.58
N TYR A 16 -3.38 9.71 1.97
CA TYR A 16 -4.68 9.88 2.60
C TYR A 16 -4.66 9.61 4.11
N ALA A 17 -3.50 9.73 4.77
CA ALA A 17 -3.37 9.47 6.22
C ALA A 17 -4.32 10.32 7.09
N ASP A 18 -4.59 11.55 6.67
CA ASP A 18 -5.43 12.53 7.39
C ASP A 18 -6.86 12.63 6.84
N HIS A 19 -7.28 11.68 6.00
CA HIS A 19 -8.63 11.68 5.46
C HIS A 19 -9.68 11.49 6.58
N ALA A 20 -10.80 12.23 6.51
CA ALA A 20 -11.83 12.22 7.56
C ALA A 20 -12.49 10.83 7.74
N GLU A 21 -12.68 10.11 6.64
CA GLU A 21 -13.10 8.71 6.65
C GLU A 21 -11.93 7.76 6.87
N ARG A 22 -12.17 6.67 7.62
CA ARG A 22 -11.16 5.64 7.89
C ARG A 22 -10.74 4.82 6.66
N TYR A 23 -11.65 4.58 5.73
CA TYR A 23 -11.43 3.82 4.48
C TYR A 23 -12.14 4.52 3.33
N PRO A 24 -11.60 5.66 2.85
CA PRO A 24 -12.26 6.43 1.82
C PRO A 24 -12.30 5.69 0.49
N ARG A 25 -13.36 5.94 -0.28
CA ARG A 25 -13.49 5.45 -1.66
C ARG A 25 -13.08 6.53 -2.63
N ILE A 26 -11.79 6.57 -2.97
CA ILE A 26 -11.23 7.59 -3.85
C ILE A 26 -11.35 7.15 -5.32
N PRO A 27 -11.86 7.99 -6.23
CA PRO A 27 -11.88 7.69 -7.67
C PRO A 27 -10.46 7.51 -8.25
N LEU A 28 -10.31 6.62 -9.24
CA LEU A 28 -9.00 6.35 -9.87
C LEU A 28 -8.32 7.59 -10.44
N ALA A 29 -9.07 8.53 -11.02
CA ALA A 29 -8.52 9.76 -11.56
C ALA A 29 -7.89 10.64 -10.47
N GLU A 30 -8.49 10.67 -9.27
CA GLU A 30 -7.96 11.40 -8.13
C GLU A 30 -6.75 10.68 -7.52
N LEU A 31 -6.77 9.34 -7.43
CA LEU A 31 -5.59 8.57 -7.02
C LEU A 31 -4.39 8.83 -7.94
N ASN A 32 -4.60 8.80 -9.25
CA ASN A 32 -3.56 9.11 -10.24
C ASN A 32 -3.09 10.59 -10.19
N GLY A 33 -3.96 11.51 -9.75
CA GLY A 33 -3.65 12.94 -9.57
C GLY A 33 -3.13 13.32 -8.18
N SER A 34 -3.00 12.36 -7.26
CA SER A 34 -2.74 12.64 -5.84
C SER A 34 -1.31 13.12 -5.52
N GLY A 35 -0.39 13.03 -6.48
CA GLY A 35 1.04 13.28 -6.27
C GLY A 35 1.74 12.17 -5.50
N ALA A 36 1.14 10.98 -5.41
CA ALA A 36 1.81 9.79 -4.91
C ALA A 36 3.05 9.45 -5.75
N GLU A 37 4.04 8.82 -5.13
CA GLU A 37 5.27 8.36 -5.80
C GLU A 37 5.26 6.84 -6.05
N LEU A 38 4.32 6.12 -5.42
CA LEU A 38 4.20 4.67 -5.44
C LEU A 38 2.74 4.28 -5.12
N VAL A 39 2.22 3.24 -5.78
CA VAL A 39 1.01 2.52 -5.34
C VAL A 39 1.39 1.19 -4.70
N VAL A 40 0.83 0.89 -3.53
CA VAL A 40 1.05 -0.37 -2.80
C VAL A 40 -0.18 -1.24 -2.96
N LEU A 41 -0.01 -2.42 -3.55
CA LEU A 41 -1.07 -3.33 -3.95
C LEU A 41 -0.88 -4.69 -3.23
N PRO A 42 -1.62 -4.97 -2.15
CA PRO A 42 -1.51 -6.22 -1.41
C PRO A 42 -2.17 -7.40 -2.14
N ASP A 43 -1.72 -8.63 -1.88
CA ASP A 43 -2.32 -9.83 -2.45
C ASP A 43 -3.54 -10.39 -1.68
N GLU A 44 -3.97 -9.71 -0.61
CA GLU A 44 -5.14 -10.06 0.21
C GLU A 44 -5.96 -8.81 0.57
N PRO A 45 -7.30 -8.94 0.79
CA PRO A 45 -8.11 -10.16 0.66
C PRO A 45 -8.42 -10.51 -0.80
N TYR A 46 -8.19 -9.57 -1.73
CA TYR A 46 -8.26 -9.78 -3.17
C TYR A 46 -6.88 -9.56 -3.75
N ARG A 47 -6.40 -10.54 -4.51
CA ARG A 47 -5.04 -10.55 -5.02
C ARG A 47 -4.89 -9.58 -6.19
N PHE A 48 -4.05 -8.56 -6.00
CA PHE A 48 -3.44 -7.84 -7.11
C PHE A 48 -2.24 -8.62 -7.66
N THR A 49 -2.00 -8.50 -8.96
CA THR A 49 -0.87 -9.12 -9.66
C THR A 49 -0.20 -8.12 -10.58
N ALA A 50 0.89 -8.53 -11.26
CA ALA A 50 1.54 -7.66 -12.25
C ALA A 50 0.62 -7.30 -13.43
N ASP A 51 -0.38 -8.15 -13.70
CA ASP A 51 -1.32 -7.99 -14.81
C ASP A 51 -2.75 -7.62 -14.34
N ASP A 52 -2.95 -7.38 -13.04
CA ASP A 52 -4.26 -7.04 -12.44
C ASP A 52 -4.05 -6.06 -11.28
N GLY A 53 -4.31 -4.78 -11.53
CA GLY A 53 -4.07 -3.65 -10.62
C GLY A 53 -3.17 -2.55 -11.22
N PRO A 54 -1.89 -2.83 -11.54
CA PRO A 54 -0.94 -1.82 -12.01
C PRO A 54 -1.40 -1.03 -13.25
N GLU A 55 -2.18 -1.64 -14.14
CA GLU A 55 -2.74 -1.01 -15.34
C GLU A 55 -3.66 0.18 -15.04
N ALA A 56 -4.20 0.28 -13.81
CA ALA A 56 -4.98 1.43 -13.36
C ALA A 56 -4.12 2.65 -12.96
N PHE A 57 -2.80 2.49 -12.88
CA PHE A 57 -1.84 3.50 -12.40
C PHE A 57 -0.66 3.72 -13.38
N PRO A 58 -0.92 4.11 -14.64
CA PRO A 58 0.09 4.11 -15.71
C PRO A 58 1.29 5.06 -15.48
N GLY A 59 1.16 6.03 -14.57
CA GLY A 59 2.23 6.98 -14.24
C GLY A 59 2.95 6.68 -12.92
N LEU A 60 2.59 5.61 -12.22
CA LEU A 60 3.12 5.28 -10.90
C LEU A 60 3.72 3.87 -10.90
N PRO A 61 4.88 3.67 -10.26
CA PRO A 61 5.34 2.32 -9.96
C PRO A 61 4.34 1.64 -9.01
N ALA A 62 4.15 0.35 -9.20
CA ALA A 62 3.31 -0.49 -8.36
C ALA A 62 4.16 -1.48 -7.57
N ALA A 63 4.05 -1.43 -6.24
CA ALA A 63 4.64 -2.41 -5.33
C ALA A 63 3.59 -3.47 -4.99
N LEU A 64 3.78 -4.68 -5.51
CA LEU A 64 3.01 -5.86 -5.11
C LEU A 64 3.59 -6.39 -3.80
N VAL A 65 2.75 -6.50 -2.77
CA VAL A 65 3.20 -6.91 -1.43
C VAL A 65 2.37 -8.06 -0.87
N ASP A 66 2.97 -8.86 0.00
CA ASP A 66 2.24 -9.82 0.83
C ASP A 66 1.26 -9.05 1.75
N GLY A 67 -0.03 -9.28 1.56
CA GLY A 67 -1.10 -8.60 2.28
C GLY A 67 -1.12 -8.92 3.77
N ARG A 68 -0.68 -10.12 4.17
CA ARG A 68 -0.54 -10.52 5.57
C ARG A 68 0.58 -9.72 6.24
N LEU A 69 1.70 -9.49 5.57
CA LEU A 69 2.79 -8.67 6.10
C LEU A 69 2.36 -7.20 6.28
N LEU A 70 1.55 -6.67 5.37
CA LEU A 70 1.07 -5.28 5.44
C LEU A 70 -0.05 -5.07 6.47
N THR A 71 -0.96 -6.03 6.64
CA THR A 71 -2.23 -5.78 7.33
C THR A 71 -2.45 -6.59 8.62
N TRP A 72 -1.64 -7.62 8.89
CA TRP A 72 -1.80 -8.45 10.09
C TRP A 72 -0.75 -8.08 11.15
N TYR A 73 -1.21 -7.75 12.35
CA TYR A 73 -0.36 -7.56 13.52
C TYR A 73 0.02 -8.91 14.15
N GLY A 74 1.14 -8.93 14.88
CA GLY A 74 1.58 -10.10 15.65
C GLY A 74 2.91 -10.68 15.14
N PRO A 75 3.10 -12.02 15.16
CA PRO A 75 4.39 -12.65 14.83
C PRO A 75 4.91 -12.35 13.42
N SER A 76 4.02 -12.04 12.47
CA SER A 76 4.38 -11.61 11.10
C SER A 76 5.16 -10.31 11.06
N LEU A 77 5.12 -9.46 12.10
CA LEU A 77 5.79 -8.15 12.10
C LEU A 77 7.30 -8.23 11.98
N LEU A 78 7.93 -9.31 12.48
CA LEU A 78 9.36 -9.51 12.30
C LEU A 78 9.71 -9.70 10.83
N GLN A 79 8.92 -10.50 10.10
CA GLN A 79 9.09 -10.70 8.67
C GLN A 79 8.72 -9.43 7.88
N ALA A 80 7.63 -8.76 8.26
CA ALA A 80 7.20 -7.51 7.63
C ALA A 80 8.29 -6.42 7.71
N ALA A 81 8.95 -6.28 8.84
CA ALA A 81 10.05 -5.32 9.02
C ALA A 81 11.27 -5.63 8.15
N GLN A 82 11.48 -6.89 7.76
CA GLN A 82 12.59 -7.32 6.91
C GLN A 82 12.25 -7.22 5.41
N GLU A 83 11.03 -7.58 5.03
CA GLU A 83 10.66 -7.77 3.62
C GLU A 83 10.01 -6.53 3.00
N LEU A 84 9.11 -5.84 3.71
CA LEU A 84 8.40 -4.68 3.16
C LEU A 84 9.33 -3.55 2.69
N PRO A 85 10.43 -3.18 3.40
CA PRO A 85 11.33 -2.13 2.93
C PRO A 85 11.97 -2.40 1.57
N SER A 86 12.12 -3.68 1.19
CA SER A 86 12.68 -4.06 -0.10
C SER A 86 11.63 -4.03 -1.21
N ALA A 87 10.37 -4.30 -0.88
CA ALA A 87 9.25 -4.25 -1.82
C ALA A 87 8.73 -2.83 -2.07
N LEU A 88 8.99 -1.88 -1.16
CA LEU A 88 8.50 -0.49 -1.19
C LEU A 88 9.51 0.53 -1.74
N ARG A 89 10.62 0.07 -2.34
CA ARG A 89 11.66 0.89 -2.98
C ARG A 89 11.64 0.69 -4.48
#